data_AF-A0A2G9NGJ9-F1
#
_entry.id   AF-A0A2G9NGJ9-F1
#
_cell.length_a   1.000
_cell.length_b   1.000
_cell.length_c   1.000
_cell.angle_alpha   90.00
_cell.angle_beta   90.00
_cell.angle_gamma   90.00
#
_symmetry.space_group_name_H-M   'P 1'
#
loop_
_entity.id
_entity.type
_entity.pdbx_description
1 polymer ?
#
loop_
_entity_poly.entity_id
_entity_poly.type
_entity_poly.pdbx_seq_one_letter_code
_entity_poly.pdbx_strand_id
1 'polypeptide(L)'
;MNAVKWHFKESKESLSLSRQERNKRYAHLCIFHGIEILLLLYLLAYLNSIFLFILIGFSFHMILDIIYQPSYHDRIDKLSLIYDYFKFKKLKRSN
;
A
#
# COMPACT_ATOMS: atom_id res chain seq x y z
N MET A 1 20.72 3.24 -8.88
CA MET A 1 20.55 2.77 -7.48
C MET A 1 19.87 3.83 -6.60
N ASN A 2 18.77 4.42 -7.09
CA ASN A 2 18.12 5.56 -6.41
C ASN A 2 16.93 5.11 -5.54
N ALA A 3 16.20 4.08 -5.95
CA ALA A 3 15.05 3.54 -5.20
C ALA A 3 15.45 2.97 -3.83
N VAL A 4 16.57 2.22 -3.76
CA VAL A 4 17.09 1.67 -2.50
C VAL A 4 17.51 2.78 -1.54
N LYS A 5 18.25 3.79 -2.02
CA LYS A 5 18.64 4.95 -1.21
C LYS A 5 17.42 5.74 -0.73
N TRP A 6 16.42 5.93 -1.59
CA TRP A 6 15.16 6.56 -1.23
C TRP A 6 14.43 5.77 -0.14
N HIS A 7 14.34 4.44 -0.27
CA HIS A 7 13.71 3.57 0.72
C HIS A 7 14.40 3.68 2.09
N PHE A 8 15.73 3.56 2.13
CA PHE A 8 16.48 3.72 3.39
C PHE A 8 16.29 5.10 4.02
N LYS A 9 16.27 6.17 3.22
CA LYS A 9 16.04 7.53 3.69
C LYS A 9 14.64 7.67 4.30
N GLU A 10 13.60 7.26 3.58
CA GLU A 10 12.21 7.32 4.05
C GLU A 10 12.00 6.46 5.29
N SER A 11 12.54 5.24 5.34
CA SER A 11 12.47 4.39 6.52
C SER A 11 13.12 5.05 7.73
N LYS A 12 14.30 5.65 7.57
CA LYS A 12 15.00 6.34 8.66
C LYS A 12 14.22 7.56 9.15
N GLU A 13 13.70 8.37 8.23
CA GLU A 13 12.85 9.52 8.58
C GLU A 13 11.56 9.08 9.28
N SER A 14 10.85 8.08 8.75
CA SER A 14 9.61 7.60 9.35
C SER A 14 9.85 7.05 10.76
N LEU A 15 10.89 6.24 10.96
CA LEU A 15 11.24 5.69 12.27
C LEU A 15 11.71 6.76 13.28
N SER A 16 12.21 7.90 12.81
CA SER A 16 12.57 9.03 13.69
C SER A 16 11.37 9.82 14.23
N LEU A 17 10.20 9.71 13.59
CA LEU A 17 8.97 10.38 14.02
C LEU A 17 8.25 9.57 15.10
N SER A 18 7.52 10.25 15.98
CA SER A 18 6.62 9.59 16.92
C SER A 18 5.50 8.85 16.19
N ARG A 19 4.92 7.81 16.82
CA ARG A 19 3.78 7.06 16.26
C ARG A 19 2.62 7.96 15.81
N GLN A 20 2.33 9.01 16.58
CA GLN A 20 1.25 9.97 16.27
C GLN A 20 1.57 10.83 15.04
N GLU A 21 2.84 11.19 14.84
CA GLU A 21 3.28 11.98 13.68
C GLU A 21 3.34 11.13 12.40
N ARG A 22 3.80 9.88 12.51
CA ARG A 22 3.81 8.93 11.38
C ARG A 22 2.42 8.75 10.78
N ASN A 23 1.40 8.68 11.63
CA ASN A 23 0.00 8.55 11.21
C ASN A 23 -0.56 9.77 10.46
N LYS A 24 0.06 10.94 10.61
CA LYS A 24 -0.34 12.18 9.93
C LYS A 24 0.37 12.38 8.58
N ARG A 25 1.47 11.68 8.32
CA ARG A 25 2.17 11.74 7.03
C ARG A 25 1.29 11.14 5.92
N TYR A 26 1.18 11.83 4.80
CA TYR A 26 0.55 11.31 3.59
C TYR A 26 1.38 10.13 3.07
N ALA A 27 0.78 8.94 2.95
CA ALA A 27 1.36 7.86 2.15
C ALA A 27 0.76 7.98 0.75
N HIS A 28 1.57 7.83 -0.28
CA HIS A 28 1.12 7.95 -1.66
C HIS A 28 0.00 6.95 -1.99
N LEU A 29 -0.95 7.37 -2.83
CA LEU A 29 -2.01 6.50 -3.30
C LEU A 29 -1.43 5.43 -4.24
N CYS A 30 -1.61 4.15 -3.88
CA CYS A 30 -1.08 3.01 -4.63
C CYS A 30 -2.18 2.36 -5.47
N ILE A 31 -2.32 2.75 -6.73
CA ILE A 31 -3.45 2.39 -7.62
C ILE A 31 -3.60 0.89 -7.95
N PHE A 32 -2.57 0.08 -7.72
CA PHE A 32 -2.60 -1.38 -7.90
C PHE A 32 -2.54 -2.12 -6.56
N HIS A 33 -3.07 -1.53 -5.49
CA HIS A 33 -3.12 -2.17 -4.19
C HIS A 33 -4.54 -2.14 -3.65
N GLY A 34 -4.85 -3.11 -2.81
CA GLY A 34 -6.15 -3.27 -2.18
C GLY A 34 -6.99 -4.42 -2.73
N ILE A 35 -8.11 -4.65 -2.07
CA ILE A 35 -9.02 -5.74 -2.42
C ILE A 35 -9.64 -5.54 -3.81
N GLU A 36 -9.75 -4.29 -4.29
CA GLU A 36 -10.33 -3.96 -5.59
C GLU A 36 -9.55 -4.58 -6.74
N ILE A 37 -8.20 -4.55 -6.69
CA ILE A 37 -7.38 -5.17 -7.75
C ILE A 37 -7.44 -6.70 -7.68
N LEU A 38 -7.52 -7.27 -6.47
CA LEU A 38 -7.68 -8.72 -6.30
C LEU A 38 -9.03 -9.20 -6.85
N LEU A 39 -10.11 -8.46 -6.60
CA LEU A 39 -11.43 -8.74 -7.16
C LEU A 39 -11.43 -8.64 -8.69
N LEU A 40 -10.79 -7.61 -9.25
CA LEU A 40 -10.67 -7.48 -10.71
C LEU A 40 -9.90 -8.67 -11.32
N LEU A 41 -8.76 -9.03 -10.75
CA LEU A 41 -7.95 -10.16 -11.22
C LEU A 41 -8.68 -11.50 -11.07
N TYR A 42 -9.46 -11.68 -10.01
CA TYR A 42 -10.31 -12.84 -9.82
C TYR A 42 -11.38 -12.96 -10.91
N LEU A 43 -12.04 -11.85 -11.26
CA LEU A 43 -13.00 -11.84 -12.38
C LEU A 43 -12.33 -12.13 -13.73
N LEU A 44 -11.12 -11.60 -13.96
CA LEU A 44 -10.35 -11.86 -15.18
C LEU A 44 -9.82 -13.29 -15.27
N ALA A 45 -9.61 -13.98 -14.13
CA ALA A 45 -9.19 -15.38 -14.10
C ALA A 45 -10.18 -16.33 -14.77
N TYR A 46 -11.47 -15.96 -14.84
CA TYR A 46 -12.46 -16.72 -15.61
C TYR A 46 -12.30 -16.60 -17.13
N LEU A 47 -11.65 -15.53 -17.61
CA LEU A 47 -11.41 -15.30 -19.04
C LEU A 47 -10.11 -15.97 -19.50
N ASN A 48 -9.08 -15.99 -18.65
CA ASN A 48 -7.79 -16.59 -18.97
C ASN A 48 -7.04 -17.02 -17.70
N SER A 49 -6.49 -18.24 -17.71
CA SER A 49 -5.74 -18.81 -16.59
C SER A 49 -4.45 -18.06 -16.24
N ILE A 50 -3.89 -17.26 -17.15
CA ILE A 50 -2.76 -16.36 -16.85
C ILE A 50 -3.13 -15.38 -15.73
N PHE A 51 -4.38 -14.89 -15.68
CA PHE A 51 -4.80 -13.98 -14.63
C PHE A 51 -4.88 -14.66 -13.26
N LEU A 52 -5.06 -15.98 -13.20
CA LEU A 52 -4.97 -16.73 -11.94
C LEU A 52 -3.53 -16.72 -11.40
N PHE A 53 -2.54 -16.92 -12.27
CA PHE A 53 -1.12 -16.82 -11.88
C PHE A 53 -0.79 -15.40 -11.38
N ILE A 54 -1.26 -14.37 -12.10
CA ILE A 54 -1.09 -12.97 -11.70
C ILE A 54 -1.77 -12.71 -10.35
N LEU A 55 -3.00 -13.21 -10.15
CA LEU A 55 -3.75 -13.07 -8.90
C LEU A 55 -3.00 -13.65 -7.71
N ILE A 56 -2.42 -14.85 -7.85
CA ILE A 56 -1.64 -15.49 -6.79
C ILE A 56 -0.42 -14.63 -6.43
N GLY A 57 0.33 -14.16 -7.43
CA GLY A 57 1.48 -13.29 -7.23
C GLY A 57 1.11 -11.97 -6.55
N PHE A 58 0.02 -11.34 -6.99
CA PHE A 58 -0.51 -10.12 -6.38
C PHE A 58 -0.98 -10.34 -4.94
N SER A 59 -1.68 -11.45 -4.68
CA SER A 59 -2.14 -11.79 -3.32
C SER A 59 -0.97 -11.95 -2.36
N PHE A 60 0.09 -12.63 -2.81
CA PHE A 60 1.31 -12.77 -2.02
C PHE A 60 1.98 -11.41 -1.75
N HIS A 61 2.11 -10.56 -2.79
CA HIS A 61 2.63 -9.19 -2.63
C HIS A 61 1.81 -8.37 -1.62
N MET A 62 0.47 -8.44 -1.67
CA MET A 62 -0.41 -7.75 -0.71
C MET A 62 -0.22 -8.24 0.73
N ILE A 63 -0.06 -9.55 0.94
CA ILE A 63 0.20 -10.10 2.27
C ILE A 63 1.51 -9.56 2.84
N LEU A 64 2.58 -9.51 2.03
CA LEU A 64 3.85 -8.96 2.47
C LEU A 64 3.73 -7.48 2.85
N ASP A 65 2.99 -6.69 2.07
CA ASP A 65 2.73 -5.28 2.37
C ASP A 65 1.98 -5.13 3.71
N ILE A 66 0.96 -5.94 3.98
CA ILE A 66 0.21 -5.92 5.26
C ILE A 66 1.12 -6.25 6.45
N ILE A 67 2.04 -7.20 6.29
CA ILE A 67 2.97 -7.60 7.36
C ILE A 67 4.01 -6.50 7.61
N TYR A 68 4.55 -5.88 6.56
CA TYR A 68 5.71 -4.99 6.66
C TYR A 68 5.33 -3.54 6.96
N GLN A 69 4.17 -3.07 6.49
CA GLN A 69 3.77 -1.67 6.57
C GLN A 69 3.57 -1.14 8.01
N PRO A 70 2.99 -1.89 8.96
CA PRO A 70 2.87 -1.44 10.35
C PRO A 70 4.21 -1.08 10.98
N SER A 71 5.29 -1.75 10.60
CA SER A 71 6.64 -1.49 11.11
C SER A 71 7.15 -0.07 10.79
N TYR A 72 6.66 0.55 9.70
CA TYR A 72 7.14 1.85 9.22
C TYR A 72 6.13 2.97 9.39
N HIS A 73 4.83 2.69 9.28
CA HIS A 73 3.79 3.71 9.29
C HIS A 73 2.81 3.59 10.46
N ASP A 74 2.93 2.54 11.29
CA ASP A 74 2.03 2.26 12.43
C ASP A 74 0.53 2.24 12.03
N ARG A 75 0.28 1.85 10.78
CA ARG A 75 -1.03 1.74 10.14
C ARG A 75 -0.98 0.74 9.01
N ILE A 76 -2.14 0.19 8.67
CA ILE A 76 -2.33 -0.61 7.47
C ILE A 76 -3.03 0.29 6.47
N ASP A 77 -2.30 0.77 5.47
CA ASP A 77 -2.90 1.34 4.25
C ASP A 77 -2.87 0.24 3.17
N LYS A 78 -3.27 0.52 1.94
CA LYS A 78 -3.20 -0.42 0.80
C LYS A 78 -4.12 -1.63 0.87
N LEU A 79 -5.08 -1.66 1.81
CA LEU A 79 -6.13 -2.68 1.87
C LEU A 79 -7.31 -2.38 0.96
N SER A 80 -7.63 -1.10 0.78
CA SER A 80 -8.65 -0.64 -0.14
C SER A 80 -8.21 0.67 -0.77
N LEU A 81 -8.17 0.69 -2.09
CA LEU A 81 -7.83 1.88 -2.86
C LEU A 81 -8.83 3.02 -2.58
N ILE A 82 -10.12 2.66 -2.46
CA ILE A 82 -11.18 3.62 -2.20
C ILE A 82 -11.00 4.24 -0.81
N TYR A 83 -10.80 3.41 0.21
CA TYR A 83 -10.56 3.88 1.57
C TYR A 83 -9.34 4.80 1.65
N ASP A 84 -8.23 4.39 1.05
CA ASP A 84 -6.99 5.15 1.01
C ASP A 84 -7.18 6.50 0.31
N TYR A 85 -7.93 6.52 -0.81
CA TYR A 85 -8.22 7.77 -1.52
C TYR A 85 -8.93 8.79 -0.62
N PHE A 86 -9.98 8.40 0.10
CA PHE A 86 -10.68 9.31 1.01
C PHE A 86 -9.82 9.73 2.20
N LYS A 87 -9.07 8.80 2.79
CA LYS A 87 -8.15 9.06 3.90
C LYS A 87 -7.06 10.06 3.50
N PHE A 88 -6.41 9.83 2.38
CA PHE A 88 -5.32 10.67 1.88
C PHE A 88 -5.81 12.02 1.36
N LYS A 89 -7.02 12.10 0.78
CA LYS A 89 -7.68 13.36 0.46
C LYS A 89 -7.92 14.22 1.70
N LYS A 90 -8.30 13.60 2.83
CA LYS A 90 -8.46 14.31 4.12
C LYS A 90 -7.11 14.82 4.65
N LEU A 91 -6.08 13.99 4.64
CA LEU A 91 -4.74 14.37 5.11
C LEU A 91 -4.10 15.48 4.26
N LYS A 92 -4.26 15.44 2.93
CA LYS A 92 -3.78 16.50 2.02
C LYS A 92 -4.44 17.86 2.26
N ARG A 93 -5.65 17.90 2.82
CA ARG A 93 -6.35 19.14 3.19
C ARG A 93 -5.96 19.69 4.56
N SER A 94 -5.28 18.88 5.39
CA SER A 94 -4.92 19.24 6.77
C SER A 94 -3.45 19.65 6.92
N ASN A 95 -2.63 19.44 5.89
CA ASN A 95 -1.26 19.95 5.76
C ASN A 95 -1.26 21.11 4.78
#